data_AF-A0A1M3PU93-F1
#
_entry.id   AF-A0A1M3PU93-F1
#
_cell.length_a   1.000
_cell.length_b   1.000
_cell.length_c   1.000
_cell.angle_alpha   90.00
_cell.angle_beta   90.00
_cell.angle_gamma   90.00
#
_symmetry.space_group_name_H-M   'P 1'
#
loop_
_entity.id
_entity.type
_entity.pdbx_description
1 polymer ?
#
loop_
_entity_poly.entity_id
_entity_poly.type
_entity_poly.pdbx_seq_one_letter_code
_entity_poly.pdbx_strand_id
1 'polypeptide(L)'
;MDTPVSESALALAASLLDGTAPAVTRGVLRLFARHDIFGVPEVPLPNGRRLDIMAVDARGAIVAVEIKCSRADLLGDGKWPDYFDYCDRYFWAVPAGFDLTLFEGEALWPARTGLIVADQYDAEIIRPAPSEPLPAARRKAEVQRLARRAARRLSQLSDPDGPLLWGGEG
;
A
#
# COMPACT_ATOMS: atom_id res chain seq x y z
N MET A 1 -16.93 -30.45 -14.45
CA MET A 1 -15.73 -30.49 -15.32
C MET A 1 -15.27 -29.05 -15.46
N ASP A 2 -14.28 -28.64 -14.66
CA ASP A 2 -13.67 -27.31 -14.82
C ASP A 2 -12.80 -27.34 -16.06
N THR A 3 -13.21 -26.58 -17.07
CA THR A 3 -12.37 -26.34 -18.25
C THR A 3 -11.19 -25.48 -17.81
N PRO A 4 -9.93 -25.93 -17.94
CA PRO A 4 -8.79 -25.11 -17.56
C PRO A 4 -8.74 -23.87 -18.45
N VAL A 5 -8.58 -22.70 -17.82
CA VAL A 5 -8.36 -21.44 -18.53
C VAL A 5 -7.04 -21.54 -19.28
N SER A 6 -7.03 -21.22 -20.58
CA SER A 6 -5.82 -21.25 -21.41
C SER A 6 -4.76 -20.30 -20.87
N GLU A 7 -3.50 -20.73 -20.87
CA GLU A 7 -2.33 -19.94 -20.45
C GLU A 7 -2.22 -18.60 -21.21
N SER A 8 -2.65 -18.57 -22.47
CA SER A 8 -2.71 -17.35 -23.28
C SER A 8 -3.80 -16.38 -22.84
N ALA A 9 -4.93 -16.88 -22.32
CA ALA A 9 -5.99 -16.03 -21.75
C ALA A 9 -5.57 -15.48 -20.39
N LEU A 10 -4.81 -16.27 -19.61
CA LEU A 10 -4.21 -15.82 -18.35
C LEU A 10 -3.18 -14.71 -18.58
N ALA A 11 -2.32 -14.85 -19.59
CA ALA A 11 -1.33 -13.84 -19.97
C ALA A 11 -1.97 -12.54 -20.46
N LEU A 12 -3.06 -12.63 -21.24
CA LEU A 12 -3.81 -11.45 -21.69
C LEU A 12 -4.50 -10.74 -20.53
N ALA A 13 -5.15 -11.49 -19.63
CA ALA A 13 -5.77 -10.93 -18.43
C ALA A 13 -4.74 -10.28 -17.50
N ALA A 14 -3.57 -10.90 -17.36
CA ALA A 14 -2.45 -10.33 -16.62
C ALA A 14 -2.00 -9.01 -17.28
N SER A 15 -1.75 -8.99 -18.59
CA SER A 15 -1.37 -7.77 -19.32
C SER A 15 -2.42 -6.65 -19.22
N LEU A 16 -3.70 -6.99 -19.12
CA LEU A 16 -4.79 -6.02 -18.95
C LEU A 16 -4.87 -5.42 -17.54
N LEU A 17 -4.27 -6.08 -16.55
CA LEU A 17 -4.20 -5.61 -15.17
C LEU A 17 -2.92 -4.82 -14.87
N ASP A 18 -1.91 -4.91 -15.74
CA ASP A 18 -0.69 -4.11 -15.62
C ASP A 18 -1.04 -2.62 -15.69
N GLY A 19 -0.42 -1.83 -14.81
CA GLY A 19 -0.73 -0.41 -14.67
C GLY A 19 -1.83 -0.06 -13.66
N THR A 20 -2.59 -1.04 -13.17
CA THR A 20 -3.72 -0.80 -12.24
C THR A 20 -3.29 -0.74 -10.77
N ALA A 21 -4.08 -0.07 -9.93
CA ALA A 21 -3.80 0.01 -8.49
C ALA A 21 -3.75 -1.37 -7.81
N PRO A 22 -4.64 -2.34 -8.13
CA PRO A 22 -4.51 -3.70 -7.61
C PRO A 22 -3.21 -4.42 -8.02
N ALA A 23 -2.75 -4.20 -9.26
CA ALA A 23 -1.46 -4.77 -9.71
C ALA A 23 -0.30 -4.18 -8.92
N VAL A 24 -0.21 -2.84 -8.83
CA VAL A 24 0.81 -2.14 -8.03
C VAL A 24 0.76 -2.59 -6.57
N THR A 25 -0.44 -2.69 -5.98
CA THR A 25 -0.63 -3.19 -4.60
C THR A 25 -0.03 -4.57 -4.42
N ARG A 26 -0.27 -5.49 -5.36
CA ARG A 26 0.24 -6.85 -5.32
C ARG A 26 1.77 -6.90 -5.38
N GLY A 27 2.37 -6.13 -6.29
CA GLY A 27 3.83 -6.02 -6.40
C GLY A 27 4.46 -5.47 -5.13
N VAL A 28 3.92 -4.38 -4.58
CA VAL A 28 4.41 -3.77 -3.33
C VAL A 28 4.33 -4.74 -2.16
N LEU A 29 3.21 -5.45 -1.98
CA LEU A 29 3.06 -6.42 -0.89
C LEU A 29 4.03 -7.61 -1.02
N ARG A 30 4.37 -8.03 -2.24
CA ARG A 30 5.39 -9.07 -2.49
C ARG A 30 6.79 -8.58 -2.16
N LEU A 31 7.14 -7.37 -2.59
CA LEU A 31 8.39 -6.72 -2.21
C LEU A 31 8.53 -6.65 -0.70
N PHE A 32 7.51 -6.15 0.00
CA PHE A 32 7.53 -6.06 1.46
C PHE A 32 7.68 -7.43 2.13
N ALA A 33 6.97 -8.46 1.67
CA ALA A 33 7.08 -9.79 2.25
C ALA A 33 8.51 -10.37 2.16
N ARG A 34 9.25 -10.09 1.08
CA ARG A 34 10.66 -10.51 0.96
C ARG A 34 11.60 -9.78 1.92
N HIS A 35 11.17 -8.65 2.46
CA HIS A 35 11.90 -7.84 3.43
C HIS A 35 11.37 -7.98 4.87
N ASP A 36 10.56 -9.01 5.15
CA ASP A 36 9.92 -9.23 6.46
C ASP A 36 9.06 -8.03 6.91
N ILE A 37 8.38 -7.42 5.95
CA ILE A 37 7.41 -6.34 6.14
C ILE A 37 6.07 -6.84 5.63
N PHE A 38 5.00 -6.64 6.41
CA PHE A 38 3.66 -7.12 6.03
C PHE A 38 2.65 -5.98 6.06
N GLY A 39 1.83 -5.90 5.00
CA GLY A 39 0.92 -4.80 4.76
C GLY A 39 -0.54 -5.20 4.61
N VAL A 40 -1.41 -4.24 4.93
CA VAL A 40 -2.85 -4.30 4.71
C VAL A 40 -3.20 -3.18 3.73
N PRO A 41 -3.90 -3.48 2.61
CA PRO A 41 -4.35 -2.44 1.69
C PRO A 41 -5.59 -1.71 2.21
N GLU A 42 -5.93 -0.53 1.68
CA GLU A 42 -7.17 0.20 1.96
C GLU A 42 -7.41 0.43 3.47
N VAL A 43 -6.51 1.17 4.12
CA VAL A 43 -6.47 1.34 5.57
C VAL A 43 -7.02 2.70 5.98
N PRO A 44 -8.24 2.78 6.55
CA PRO A 44 -8.78 4.03 7.06
C PRO A 44 -8.03 4.48 8.32
N LEU A 45 -7.80 5.79 8.39
CA LEU A 45 -7.07 6.49 9.43
C LEU A 45 -8.01 7.34 10.31
N PRO A 46 -7.61 7.65 11.56
CA PRO A 46 -8.40 8.49 12.48
C PRO A 46 -8.81 9.87 11.96
N ASN A 47 -8.06 10.45 11.00
CA ASN A 47 -8.37 11.74 10.38
C ASN A 47 -9.40 11.64 9.24
N GLY A 48 -10.04 10.47 9.04
CA GLY A 48 -10.99 10.23 7.96
C GLY A 48 -10.33 10.03 6.58
N ARG A 49 -9.00 9.96 6.51
CA ARG A 49 -8.27 9.57 5.29
C ARG A 49 -8.19 8.03 5.18
N ARG A 50 -7.68 7.55 4.05
CA ARG A 50 -7.41 6.14 3.80
C ARG A 50 -6.06 6.02 3.10
N LEU A 51 -5.16 5.24 3.68
CA LEU A 51 -3.90 4.86 3.04
C LEU A 51 -4.16 3.70 2.07
N ASP A 52 -3.52 3.73 0.90
CA ASP A 52 -3.60 2.63 -0.03
C ASP A 52 -2.96 1.36 0.53
N ILE A 53 -1.79 1.47 1.18
CA ILE A 53 -1.21 0.38 1.97
C ILE A 53 -0.60 0.94 3.27
N MET A 54 -0.88 0.25 4.37
CA MET A 54 -0.17 0.41 5.62
C MET A 54 0.52 -0.90 5.98
N ALA A 55 1.82 -0.86 6.20
CA ALA A 55 2.63 -2.03 6.53
C ALA A 55 3.44 -1.85 7.80
N VAL A 56 3.92 -2.97 8.35
CA VAL A 56 4.69 -3.00 9.61
C VAL A 56 5.87 -3.96 9.48
N ASP A 57 7.04 -3.54 9.99
CA ASP A 57 8.25 -4.38 10.10
C ASP A 57 8.30 -5.13 11.45
N ALA A 58 9.27 -6.04 11.61
CA ALA A 58 9.47 -6.81 12.84
C ALA A 58 9.73 -5.96 14.11
N ARG A 59 10.07 -4.67 13.97
CA ARG A 59 10.29 -3.72 15.08
C ARG A 59 9.08 -2.82 15.35
N GLY A 60 7.98 -2.99 14.59
CA GLY A 60 6.81 -2.14 14.69
C GLY A 60 6.98 -0.77 13.98
N ALA A 61 7.95 -0.63 13.08
CA ALA A 61 8.03 0.52 12.19
C ALA A 61 6.94 0.43 11.13
N ILE A 62 6.19 1.53 10.98
CA ILE A 62 5.04 1.63 10.09
C ILE A 62 5.48 2.26 8.77
N VAL A 63 5.11 1.61 7.68
CA VAL A 63 5.35 2.10 6.32
C VAL A 63 4.01 2.45 5.69
N ALA A 64 3.84 3.70 5.28
CA ALA A 64 2.74 4.14 4.43
C ALA A 64 3.16 4.05 2.96
N VAL A 65 2.26 3.54 2.12
CA VAL A 65 2.42 3.58 0.67
C VAL A 65 1.16 4.19 0.06
N GLU A 66 1.36 5.18 -0.79
CA GLU A 66 0.31 5.79 -1.61
C GLU A 66 0.55 5.45 -3.08
N ILE A 67 -0.44 4.86 -3.73
CA ILE A 67 -0.36 4.36 -5.10
C ILE A 67 -0.89 5.42 -6.04
N LYS A 68 -0.11 5.76 -7.08
CA LYS A 68 -0.54 6.67 -8.15
C LYS A 68 -0.43 5.99 -9.50
N CYS A 69 -1.58 5.75 -10.14
CA CYS A 69 -1.65 5.06 -11.43
C CYS A 69 -1.72 6.00 -12.64
N SER A 70 -1.87 7.30 -12.41
CA SER A 70 -1.80 8.30 -13.48
C SER A 70 -1.21 9.63 -12.99
N ARG A 71 -0.78 10.47 -13.93
CA ARG A 71 -0.36 11.86 -13.60
C ARG A 71 -1.50 12.65 -12.95
N ALA A 72 -2.74 12.46 -13.40
CA ALA A 72 -3.89 13.17 -12.84
C ALA A 72 -4.15 12.77 -11.38
N ASP A 73 -3.98 11.48 -11.07
CA ASP A 73 -4.08 10.94 -9.72
C ASP A 73 -3.01 11.54 -8.80
N LEU A 74 -1.75 11.58 -9.26
CA LEU A 74 -0.65 12.20 -8.52
C LEU A 74 -0.88 13.69 -8.25
N LEU A 75 -1.30 14.45 -9.26
CA LEU A 75 -1.50 15.90 -9.13
C LEU A 75 -2.79 16.28 -8.40
N GLY A 76 -3.77 15.38 -8.31
CA GLY A 76 -5.02 15.58 -7.60
C GLY A 76 -4.90 15.38 -6.08
N ASP A 77 -3.85 14.70 -5.63
CA ASP A 77 -3.61 14.44 -4.21
C ASP A 77 -2.86 15.61 -3.55
N GLY A 78 -3.61 16.48 -2.89
CA GLY A 78 -3.06 17.61 -2.13
C GLY A 78 -2.95 17.38 -0.62
N LYS A 79 -3.35 16.20 -0.12
CA LYS A 79 -3.50 15.97 1.33
C LYS A 79 -2.65 14.82 1.87
N TRP A 80 -1.87 14.19 1.01
CA TRP A 80 -0.88 13.20 1.38
C TRP A 80 0.09 13.61 2.51
N PRO A 81 0.46 14.89 2.74
CA PRO A 81 1.32 15.23 3.88
C PRO A 81 0.73 14.83 5.24
N ASP A 82 -0.61 14.75 5.34
CA ASP A 82 -1.32 14.32 6.55
C ASP A 82 -0.91 12.89 6.98
N TYR A 83 -0.34 12.09 6.07
CA TYR A 83 0.03 10.70 6.34
C TYR A 83 1.31 10.54 7.18
N PHE A 84 2.17 11.57 7.24
CA PHE A 84 3.39 11.53 8.07
C PHE A 84 3.10 11.41 9.57
N ASP A 85 1.90 11.78 10.01
CA ASP A 85 1.46 11.59 11.41
C ASP A 85 1.18 10.11 11.76
N TYR A 86 1.18 9.22 10.76
CA TYR A 86 0.76 7.82 10.88
C TYR A 86 1.80 6.80 10.42
N CYS A 87 2.97 7.23 9.91
CA CYS A 87 4.02 6.31 9.45
C CYS A 87 5.43 6.79 9.82
N ASP A 88 6.36 5.85 9.89
CA ASP A 88 7.80 6.13 10.01
C ASP A 88 8.49 6.34 8.67
N ARG A 89 7.90 5.76 7.62
CA ARG A 89 8.40 5.84 6.24
C ARG A 89 7.21 6.01 5.31
N TYR A 90 7.36 6.92 4.36
CA TYR A 90 6.36 7.18 3.35
C TYR A 90 6.92 6.84 1.96
N PHE A 91 6.19 6.03 1.20
CA PHE A 91 6.52 5.72 -0.19
C PHE A 91 5.39 6.15 -1.11
N TRP A 92 5.76 6.72 -2.25
CA TRP A 92 4.95 6.64 -3.45
C TRP A 92 5.14 5.26 -4.09
N ALA A 93 4.08 4.70 -4.67
CA ALA A 93 4.17 3.54 -5.54
C ALA A 93 3.47 3.80 -6.86
N VAL A 94 4.15 3.50 -7.97
CA VAL A 94 3.64 3.76 -9.32
C VAL A 94 3.83 2.55 -10.23
N PRO A 95 3.02 2.40 -11.29
CA PRO A 95 3.22 1.33 -12.25
C PRO A 95 4.51 1.49 -13.06
N ALA A 96 5.01 0.39 -13.60
CA ALA A 96 6.06 0.43 -14.61
C ALA A 96 5.66 1.34 -15.80
N GLY A 97 6.59 2.19 -16.26
CA GLY A 97 6.36 3.15 -17.33
C GLY A 97 5.77 4.50 -16.90
N PHE A 98 5.54 4.72 -15.60
CA PHE A 98 5.18 6.05 -15.08
C PHE A 98 6.33 7.05 -15.24
N ASP A 99 6.03 8.31 -15.51
CA ASP A 99 7.02 9.39 -15.61
C ASP A 99 7.60 9.71 -14.22
N LEU A 100 8.76 9.13 -13.92
CA LEU A 100 9.40 9.27 -12.61
C LEU A 100 9.98 10.67 -12.38
N THR A 101 10.19 11.46 -13.44
CA THR A 101 10.74 12.83 -13.32
C THR A 101 9.83 13.75 -12.50
N LEU A 102 8.54 13.40 -12.38
CA LEU A 102 7.58 14.12 -11.55
C LEU A 102 7.92 14.06 -10.07
N PHE A 103 8.54 12.97 -9.60
CA PHE A 103 8.90 12.75 -8.21
C PHE A 103 10.20 13.45 -7.79
N GLU A 104 10.85 14.17 -8.72
CA GLU A 104 12.03 15.01 -8.45
C GLU A 104 11.63 16.46 -8.09
N GLY A 105 10.37 16.84 -8.33
CA GLY A 105 9.87 18.15 -7.96
C GLY A 105 9.76 18.31 -6.44
N GLU A 106 10.20 19.45 -5.92
CA GLU A 106 10.13 19.80 -4.49
C GLU A 106 8.72 19.67 -3.90
N ALA A 107 7.67 19.81 -4.72
CA ALA A 107 6.28 19.65 -4.29
C ALA A 107 5.96 18.25 -3.73
N LEU A 108 6.73 17.21 -4.07
CA LEU A 108 6.53 15.82 -3.62
C LEU A 108 7.56 15.38 -2.56
N TRP A 109 8.31 16.34 -2.01
CA TRP A 109 9.32 16.16 -0.96
C TRP A 109 10.24 14.95 -1.22
N PRO A 110 11.02 14.92 -2.31
CA PRO A 110 11.89 13.78 -2.63
C PRO A 110 12.89 13.42 -1.50
N ALA A 111 13.26 14.41 -0.68
CA ALA A 111 14.11 14.22 0.50
C ALA A 111 13.39 13.57 1.70
N ARG A 112 12.06 13.41 1.67
CA ARG A 112 11.23 12.82 2.74
C ARG A 112 10.41 11.62 2.27
N THR A 113 10.27 11.43 0.96
CA THR A 113 9.46 10.35 0.36
C THR A 113 10.34 9.35 -0.41
N GLY A 114 10.07 8.07 -0.20
CA GLY A 114 10.58 7.02 -1.07
C GLY A 114 9.73 6.85 -2.32
N LEU A 115 10.24 6.09 -3.27
CA LEU A 115 9.58 5.77 -4.53
C LEU A 115 9.76 4.29 -4.85
N ILE A 116 8.63 3.63 -5.12
CA ILE A 116 8.53 2.24 -5.55
C ILE A 116 7.94 2.22 -6.96
N VAL A 117 8.53 1.41 -7.83
CA VAL A 117 7.93 1.02 -9.12
C VAL A 117 7.47 -0.41 -9.00
N ALA A 118 6.23 -0.70 -9.39
CA ALA A 118 5.64 -2.03 -9.23
C ALA A 118 4.76 -2.43 -10.41
N ASP A 119 4.57 -3.74 -10.57
CA ASP A 119 3.55 -4.35 -11.40
C ASP A 119 2.86 -5.49 -10.62
N GLN A 120 2.06 -6.31 -11.29
CA GLN A 120 1.37 -7.43 -10.65
C GLN A 120 2.30 -8.58 -10.21
N TYR A 121 3.53 -8.61 -10.71
CA TYR A 121 4.52 -9.65 -10.46
C TYR A 121 5.42 -9.26 -9.30
N ASP A 122 5.97 -8.06 -9.32
CA ASP A 122 6.94 -7.59 -8.35
C ASP A 122 6.97 -6.06 -8.18
N ALA A 123 7.86 -5.56 -7.32
CA ALA A 123 8.17 -4.17 -7.14
C ALA A 123 9.64 -3.95 -6.77
N GLU A 124 10.14 -2.75 -7.05
CA GLU A 124 11.49 -2.29 -6.76
C GLU A 124 11.47 -0.92 -6.07
N ILE A 125 12.31 -0.75 -5.05
CA ILE A 125 12.54 0.55 -4.41
C ILE A 125 13.57 1.31 -5.24
N ILE A 126 13.13 2.29 -6.02
CA ILE A 126 14.00 3.15 -6.84
C ILE A 126 14.60 4.29 -6.01
N ARG A 127 13.86 4.77 -5.01
CA ARG A 127 14.35 5.74 -4.01
C ARG A 127 13.97 5.28 -2.61
N PRO A 128 14.93 5.05 -1.69
CA PRO A 128 14.61 4.69 -0.32
C PRO A 128 13.93 5.85 0.40
N ALA A 129 12.87 5.57 1.17
CA ALA A 129 12.29 6.56 2.06
C ALA A 129 13.21 6.77 3.28
N PRO A 130 13.49 8.01 3.70
CA PRO A 130 14.11 8.27 5.00
C PRO A 130 13.20 7.82 6.13
N SER A 131 13.78 7.63 7.32
CA SER A 131 13.03 7.27 8.52
C SER A 131 12.72 8.52 9.33
N GLU A 132 11.45 8.77 9.59
CA GLU A 132 10.95 9.83 10.47
C GLU A 132 10.13 9.18 11.60
N PRO A 133 10.77 8.83 12.73
CA PRO A 133 10.13 7.95 13.70
C PRO A 133 8.87 8.52 14.34
N LEU A 134 7.80 7.72 14.38
CA LEU A 134 6.59 8.04 15.12
C LEU A 134 6.85 8.06 16.64
N PRO A 135 6.15 8.94 17.38
CA PRO A 135 6.06 8.84 18.84
C PRO A 135 5.58 7.46 19.28
N ALA A 136 6.17 6.91 20.35
CA ALA A 136 5.90 5.55 20.80
C ALA A 136 4.41 5.26 21.07
N ALA A 137 3.69 6.21 21.64
CA ALA A 137 2.25 6.09 21.89
C ALA A 137 1.44 5.98 20.58
N ARG A 138 1.79 6.80 19.57
CA ARG A 138 1.17 6.76 18.24
C ARG A 138 1.44 5.43 17.56
N ARG A 139 2.71 5.01 17.51
CA ARG A 139 3.13 3.71 16.96
C ARG A 139 2.31 2.55 17.55
N LYS A 140 2.21 2.49 18.88
CA LYS A 140 1.44 1.44 19.56
C LYS A 140 -0.03 1.44 19.12
N ALA A 141 -0.66 2.61 19.06
CA ALA A 141 -2.06 2.73 18.64
C ALA A 141 -2.26 2.27 17.19
N GLU A 142 -1.39 2.70 16.27
CA GLU A 142 -1.49 2.36 14.86
C GLU A 142 -1.20 0.89 14.58
N VAL A 143 -0.19 0.28 15.23
CA VAL A 143 0.07 -1.16 15.16
C VAL A 143 -1.13 -1.96 15.67
N GLN A 144 -1.76 -1.55 16.78
CA GLN A 144 -2.94 -2.21 17.30
C GLN A 144 -4.14 -2.12 16.32
N ARG A 145 -4.35 -0.95 15.68
CA ARG A 145 -5.39 -0.78 14.64
C ARG A 145 -5.12 -1.67 13.43
N LEU A 146 -3.87 -1.71 12.95
CA LEU A 146 -3.45 -2.54 11.84
C LEU A 146 -3.67 -4.04 12.15
N ALA A 147 -3.24 -4.50 13.32
CA ALA A 147 -3.40 -5.89 13.76
C ALA A 147 -4.87 -6.31 13.82
N ARG A 148 -5.74 -5.48 14.42
CA ARG A 148 -7.19 -5.75 14.47
C ARG A 148 -7.80 -5.79 13.08
N ARG A 149 -7.36 -4.93 12.16
CA ARG A 149 -7.85 -4.91 10.78
C ARG A 149 -7.41 -6.14 9.99
N ALA A 150 -6.14 -6.53 10.10
CA ALA A 150 -5.62 -7.75 9.50
C ALA A 150 -6.38 -8.99 10.02
N ALA A 151 -6.54 -9.12 11.33
CA ALA A 151 -7.28 -10.22 11.95
C ALA A 151 -8.74 -10.28 11.48
N ARG A 152 -9.45 -9.14 11.43
CA ARG A 152 -10.83 -9.09 10.92
C ARG A 152 -10.93 -9.59 9.47
N ARG A 153 -10.02 -9.15 8.59
CA ARG A 153 -10.01 -9.60 7.19
C ARG A 153 -9.69 -11.10 7.07
N LEU A 154 -8.73 -11.60 7.85
CA LEU A 154 -8.43 -13.03 7.88
C LEU A 154 -9.62 -13.86 8.37
N SER A 155 -10.34 -13.40 9.40
CA SER A 155 -11.56 -14.05 9.88
C SER A 155 -12.64 -14.09 8.80
N GLN A 156 -12.87 -12.99 8.07
CA GLN A 156 -13.83 -12.95 6.96
C GLN A 156 -13.43 -13.87 5.79
N LEU A 157 -12.13 -14.00 5.50
CA LEU A 157 -11.65 -14.96 4.51
C LEU A 157 -11.82 -16.41 4.97
N SER A 158 -11.72 -16.67 6.28
CA SER A 158 -11.83 -18.01 6.86
C SER A 158 -13.28 -18.46 7.02
N ASP A 159 -14.21 -17.53 7.20
CA ASP A 159 -15.65 -17.76 7.33
C ASP A 159 -16.43 -16.71 6.51
N PRO A 160 -16.56 -16.91 5.17
CA PRO A 160 -17.22 -15.95 4.29
C PRO A 160 -18.72 -15.77 4.54
N ASP A 161 -19.38 -16.82 5.06
CA ASP A 161 -20.81 -16.83 5.41
C ASP A 161 -21.08 -16.41 6.86
N GLY A 162 -20.00 -16.27 7.64
CA GLY A 162 -20.05 -15.73 8.98
C GLY A 162 -20.76 -14.37 8.97
N PRO A 163 -21.53 -14.04 10.02
CA PRO A 163 -22.17 -12.74 10.08
C PRO A 163 -21.12 -11.66 9.87
N LEU A 164 -21.50 -10.55 9.22
CA LEU A 164 -20.73 -9.30 9.20
C LEU A 164 -20.69 -8.73 10.64
N LEU A 165 -20.17 -9.50 11.58
CA LEU A 165 -19.86 -9.08 12.91
C LEU A 165 -18.90 -7.90 12.71
N TRP A 166 -19.27 -6.75 13.27
CA TRP A 166 -18.49 -5.51 13.29
C TRP A 166 -18.66 -4.53 12.11
N GLY A 167 -19.87 -4.40 11.56
CA GLY A 167 -20.30 -3.10 11.03
C GLY A 167 -20.47 -2.09 12.18
N GLY A 168 -19.45 -1.27 12.44
CA GLY A 168 -19.48 -0.25 13.49
C GLY A 168 -18.10 0.33 13.79
N GLU A 169 -17.99 1.62 13.50
CA GLU A 169 -16.85 2.55 13.50
C GLU A 169 -15.79 2.43 14.60
N GLY A 170 -14.56 2.85 14.23
CA GLY A 170 -13.44 3.13 15.12
C GLY A 170 -12.14 3.45 14.37
#